data_AF-A0A836WI27-F1
#
_entry.id   AF-A0A836WI27-F1
#
_cell.length_a   1.000
_cell.length_b   1.000
_cell.length_c   1.000
_cell.angle_alpha   90.00
_cell.angle_beta   90.00
_cell.angle_gamma   90.00
#
_symmetry.space_group_name_H-M   'P 1'
#
loop_
_entity.id
_entity.type
_entity.pdbx_description
1 polymer ?
#
loop_
_entity_poly.entity_id
_entity_poly.type
_entity_poly.pdbx_seq_one_letter_code
_entity_poly.pdbx_strand_id
1 'polypeptide(L)' 'MLSDLSIGAHFATARQIPPISHLRMAVAFQKFADDGAAKTINMVNNTTVKEVYDLIWAAYRLGLKGFTVFRDGCLEERK' A
#
# COMPACT_ATOMS: atom_id res chain seq x y z
N MET A 1 -11.27 -11.57 29.26
CA MET A 1 -12.29 -12.15 28.35
C MET A 1 -12.47 -11.28 27.09
N LEU A 2 -11.39 -10.96 26.38
CA LEU A 2 -11.41 -10.51 24.97
C LEU A 2 -10.27 -11.20 24.19
N SER A 3 -9.83 -12.35 24.70
CA SER A 3 -8.70 -13.14 24.20
C SER A 3 -9.08 -14.13 23.09
N ASP A 4 -10.38 -14.29 22.82
CA ASP A 4 -10.91 -15.40 21.99
C ASP A 4 -11.68 -14.97 20.74
N LEU A 5 -11.45 -13.77 20.21
CA LEU A 5 -12.10 -13.35 18.95
C LEU A 5 -11.06 -12.95 17.90
N SER A 6 -10.99 -13.76 16.84
CA SER A 6 -10.28 -13.54 15.58
C SER A 6 -10.64 -12.22 14.87
N ILE A 7 -11.54 -11.42 15.45
CA ILE A 7 -11.97 -10.09 15.00
C ILE A 7 -10.78 -9.16 14.73
N GLY A 8 -9.73 -9.18 15.56
CA GLY A 8 -8.58 -8.28 15.39
C GLY A 8 -7.93 -8.36 14.00
N ALA A 9 -7.91 -9.54 13.38
CA ALA A 9 -7.36 -9.73 12.04
C ALA A 9 -8.24 -9.09 10.93
N HIS A 10 -9.54 -8.93 11.19
CA HIS A 10 -10.49 -8.32 10.25
C HIS A 10 -10.47 -6.79 10.27
N PHE A 11 -9.92 -6.17 11.32
CA PHE A 11 -9.82 -4.71 11.48
C PHE A 11 -8.38 -4.20 11.31
N ALA A 12 -7.64 -4.75 10.34
CA ALA A 12 -6.29 -4.29 10.04
C ALA A 12 -6.28 -2.84 9.54
N THR A 13 -5.41 -2.02 10.13
CA THR A 13 -5.12 -0.66 9.65
C THR A 13 -4.19 -0.68 8.44
N ALA A 14 -4.07 0.44 7.73
CA ALA A 14 -3.24 0.52 6.54
C ALA A 14 -1.76 0.15 6.78
N ARG A 15 -1.19 0.51 7.94
CA ARG A 15 0.20 0.16 8.30
C ARG A 15 0.42 -1.33 8.57
N GLN A 16 -0.64 -2.05 8.91
CA GLN A 16 -0.60 -3.49 9.17
C GLN A 16 -0.73 -4.31 7.88
N ILE A 17 -1.02 -3.65 6.75
CA ILE A 17 -1.18 -4.30 5.45
C ILE A 17 0.14 -4.15 4.66
N PRO A 18 0.73 -5.26 4.14
CA PRO A 18 1.94 -5.18 3.33
C PRO A 18 1.76 -4.29 2.09
N PRO A 19 2.79 -3.52 1.66
CA PRO A 19 2.72 -2.62 0.51
C PRO A 19 2.22 -3.31 -0.78
N ILE A 20 2.68 -4.54 -1.04
CA ILE A 20 2.25 -5.31 -2.21
C ILE A 20 0.76 -5.67 -2.19
N SER A 21 0.17 -5.84 -1.00
CA SER A 21 -1.25 -6.11 -0.84
C SER A 21 -2.09 -4.87 -1.18
N HIS A 22 -1.63 -3.68 -0.81
CA HIS A 22 -2.24 -2.42 -1.27
C HIS A 22 -2.21 -2.30 -2.80
N LEU A 23 -1.07 -2.64 -3.42
CA LEU A 23 -0.91 -2.59 -4.88
C LEU A 23 -1.87 -3.55 -5.58
N ARG A 24 -1.93 -4.82 -5.12
CA ARG A 24 -2.81 -5.84 -5.69
C ARG A 24 -4.28 -5.46 -5.59
N MET A 25 -4.68 -4.80 -4.48
CA MET A 25 -6.03 -4.29 -4.34
C MET A 25 -6.35 -3.22 -5.40
N ALA A 26 -5.42 -2.28 -5.65
CA ALA A 26 -5.60 -1.27 -6.69
C ALA A 26 -5.71 -1.89 -8.09
N VAL A 27 -4.89 -2.90 -8.39
CA VAL A 27 -4.94 -3.65 -9.66
C VAL A 27 -6.27 -4.39 -9.80
N ALA A 28 -6.76 -5.02 -8.73
CA ALA A 28 -8.05 -5.71 -8.75
C ALA A 28 -9.21 -4.74 -9.04
N PHE A 29 -9.19 -3.56 -8.41
CA PHE A 29 -10.19 -2.51 -8.65
C PHE A 29 -10.15 -1.98 -10.08
N GLN A 30 -8.97 -1.67 -10.61
CA GLN A 30 -8.80 -1.05 -11.93
C GLN A 30 -9.37 -1.89 -13.08
N LYS A 31 -9.44 -3.22 -12.95
CA LYS A 31 -10.05 -4.10 -13.97
C LYS A 31 -11.50 -3.73 -14.31
N PHE A 32 -12.17 -2.99 -13.42
CA PHE A 32 -13.56 -2.59 -13.56
C PHE A 32 -13.72 -1.06 -13.62
N ALA A 33 -12.62 -0.30 -13.80
CA ALA A 33 -12.63 1.14 -13.87
C ALA A 33 -11.81 1.66 -15.07
N ASP A 34 -12.45 2.47 -15.91
CA ASP A 34 -11.81 3.09 -17.08
C ASP A 34 -10.82 4.19 -16.70
N ASP A 35 -11.05 4.87 -15.58
CA ASP A 35 -10.11 5.84 -15.01
C ASP A 35 -9.14 5.17 -14.01
N GLY A 36 -8.15 5.93 -13.53
CA GLY A 36 -7.31 5.56 -12.41
C GLY A 36 -8.03 5.70 -11.06
N ALA A 37 -7.49 5.04 -10.02
CA ALA A 37 -7.97 5.19 -8.66
C ALA A 37 -6.97 5.98 -7.81
N ALA A 38 -7.47 6.92 -7.00
CA ALA A 38 -6.65 7.59 -5.99
C ALA A 38 -6.31 6.60 -4.86
N LYS A 39 -5.11 6.00 -4.90
CA LYS A 39 -4.66 5.03 -3.90
C LYS A 39 -3.26 5.31 -3.39
N THR A 40 -3.15 5.49 -2.08
CA THR A 40 -1.86 5.53 -1.36
C THR A 40 -1.42 4.13 -0.95
N ILE A 41 -0.18 3.75 -1.26
CA ILE A 41 0.51 2.58 -0.72
C ILE A 41 1.37 3.06 0.44
N ASN A 42 0.98 2.65 1.65
CA ASN A 42 1.72 2.98 2.86
C ASN A 42 2.92 2.05 2.99
N MET A 43 4.07 2.61 3.36
CA MET A 43 5.31 1.89 3.59
C MET A 43 5.90 2.29 4.94
N VAL A 44 6.61 1.37 5.59
CA VAL A 44 7.22 1.61 6.91
C VAL A 44 8.37 2.61 6.84
N ASN A 45 8.69 3.27 7.94
CA ASN A 45 9.68 4.36 7.97
C ASN A 45 11.06 3.95 7.43
N ASN A 46 11.53 2.73 7.74
CA ASN A 46 12.82 2.19 7.31
C ASN A 46 12.84 1.64 5.87
N THR A 47 11.76 1.82 5.11
CA THR A 47 11.70 1.39 3.71
C THR A 47 12.82 2.05 2.90
N THR A 48 13.59 1.22 2.22
CA THR A 48 14.71 1.62 1.36
C THR A 48 14.25 2.10 -0.01
N VAL A 49 15.09 2.88 -0.69
CA VAL A 49 14.86 3.29 -2.08
C VAL A 49 14.66 2.09 -3.00
N LYS A 50 15.41 1.00 -2.77
CA LYS A 50 15.28 -0.23 -3.56
C LYS A 50 13.89 -0.86 -3.41
N GLU A 51 13.34 -0.90 -2.20
CA GLU A 51 12.00 -1.44 -1.96
C GLU A 51 10.91 -0.59 -2.62
N VAL A 52 11.07 0.74 -2.65
CA VAL A 52 10.18 1.63 -3.41
C VAL A 52 10.29 1.35 -4.91
N TYR A 53 11.52 1.19 -5.43
CA TYR A 53 11.76 0.85 -6.83
C TYR A 53 11.11 -0.49 -7.20
N ASP A 54 11.29 -1.52 -6.37
CA ASP A 54 10.72 -2.85 -6.60
C ASP A 54 9.18 -2.81 -6.62
N LEU A 55 8.57 -1.96 -5.78
CA LEU A 55 7.13 -1.72 -5.76
C LEU A 55 6.65 -1.03 -7.05
N ILE A 56 7.36 0.01 -7.52
CA ILE A 56 7.07 0.67 -8.80
C ILE A 56 7.19 -0.32 -9.95
N TRP A 57 8.23 -1.15 -9.95
CA TRP A 57 8.45 -2.15 -10.99
C TRP A 57 7.39 -3.26 -10.98
N ALA A 58 6.89 -3.63 -9.79
CA ALA A 58 5.74 -4.52 -9.67
C ALA A 58 4.46 -3.87 -10.22
N ALA A 59 4.21 -2.59 -9.92
CA ALA A 59 3.04 -1.86 -10.42
C ALA A 59 3.01 -1.79 -11.95
N TYR A 60 4.17 -1.49 -12.54
CA TYR A 60 4.36 -1.49 -14.00
C TYR A 60 4.05 -2.85 -14.62
N ARG A 61 4.62 -3.93 -14.08
CA ARG A 61 4.38 -5.30 -14.58
C ARG A 61 2.92 -5.73 -14.44
N LEU A 62 2.20 -5.19 -13.46
CA LEU A 62 0.78 -5.45 -13.24
C LEU A 62 -0.15 -4.54 -14.06
N GLY A 63 0.39 -3.59 -14.85
CA GLY A 63 -0.40 -2.69 -15.69
C GLY A 63 -1.23 -1.67 -14.91
N LEU A 64 -0.82 -1.32 -13.68
CA LEU A 64 -1.53 -0.32 -12.88
C LEU A 64 -1.32 1.08 -13.48
N LYS A 65 -2.40 1.84 -13.69
CA LYS A 65 -2.40 3.19 -14.30
C LYS A 65 -1.67 4.21 -13.43
N GLY A 66 -1.73 4.05 -12.11
CA GLY A 66 -1.06 4.95 -11.18
C GLY A 66 -1.31 4.58 -9.72
N PHE A 67 -0.45 5.11 -8.84
CA PHE A 67 -0.58 5.01 -7.39
C PHE A 67 0.29 6.08 -6.73
N THR A 68 0.04 6.33 -5.45
CA THR A 68 0.84 7.23 -4.61
C THR A 68 1.57 6.42 -3.55
N VAL A 69 2.81 6.77 -3.21
CA VAL A 69 3.54 6.17 -2.07
C VAL A 69 3.57 7.15 -0.92
N PHE A 70 3.31 6.64 0.29
CA PHE A 70 3.57 7.36 1.54
C PHE A 70 4.43 6.48 2.44
N ARG A 71 5.67 6.92 2.69
CA ARG A 71 6.58 6.28 3.64
C ARG A 71 6.37 6.95 5.00
N ASP A 72 6.08 6.18 6.04
CA ASP A 72 5.87 6.72 7.38
C ASP A 72 7.04 7.62 7.81
N GLY A 73 6.72 8.81 8.34
CA GLY A 73 7.73 9.79 8.77
C GLY A 73 8.38 10.61 7.65
N CYS A 74 8.04 10.42 6.37
CA CYS A 74 8.69 11.14 5.26
C CYS A 74 8.48 12.66 5.24
N LEU A 75 7.55 13.18 6.05
CA LEU A 75 7.29 14.62 6.19
C LEU A 75 7.96 15.22 7.43
N GLU A 76 8.43 14.42 8.38
CA GLU A 76 9.10 14.93 9.58
C GLU A 76 10.49 15.50 9.26
N GLU A 77 11.14 15.02 8.20
CA GLU A 77 12.37 15.58 7.63
C GLU A 77 12.21 17.02 7.10
N ARG A 78 10.97 17.56 7.03
CA ARG A 78 10.70 18.92 6.53
C ARG A 78 10.58 19.99 7.62
N LYS A 79 10.86 19.65 8.89
CA LYS A 79 10.91 20.62 10.00
C LYS A 79 12.33 21.11 10.22
#